data_AF-A0A7X8R7A7-F1
#
_entry.id   AF-A0A7X8R7A7-F1
#
_cell.length_a   1.000
_cell.length_b   1.000
_cell.length_c   1.000
_cell.angle_alpha   90.00
_cell.angle_beta   90.00
_cell.angle_gamma   90.00
#
_symmetry.space_group_name_H-M   'P 1'
#
loop_
_entity.id
_entity.type
_entity.pdbx_description
1 polymer ?
#
loop_
_entity_poly.entity_id
_entity_poly.type
_entity_poly.pdbx_seq_one_letter_code
_entity_poly.pdbx_strand_id
1 'polypeptide(L)'
;MDGFLRKAITSLLFFGWLALLFIEAWVWGHVQDLFVPDHQVTQMIAGLLQDTLWIPPALALPAYLYFHLRRWTGRTARLLPAIALLALTGWAVLDLLNYFRVLFILLTLYFAVFCLQLRKNPRVRANVFFFTLALAGLVLHYRQQLLPRLGGDQPDTVSVLDYNIRINHRLEERRQVLELIDRLKPDLVFIQEISGQDLLLFNRRFSASHPHQIWADARENYNGGAILSKFPFLSRQNIDIGTEYAKGHFNLNQAVIEVKGEKIHLLNCHLFPSGHAFIELIAGQRSLASFIHDTRMTYQRRDREAERLAERLHRIQGRVILAGDFNDTPGSRVYELFEGTLKNGFREAGWGVGATYGHYSLVRSLSPSLARFAIDFLRIDHVFVSPEIHVISAEVLPLSVSDHRAQFYRLRIE
;
A
#
# COMPACT_ATOMS: atom_id res chain seq x y z
N MET A 1 -12.88 -39.93 7.42
CA MET A 1 -12.92 -39.12 6.18
C MET A 1 -12.73 -40.08 5.03
N ASP A 2 -13.74 -40.23 4.19
CA ASP A 2 -13.75 -41.20 3.10
C ASP A 2 -12.57 -41.00 2.14
N GLY A 3 -12.03 -42.08 1.57
CA GLY A 3 -10.85 -42.06 0.70
C GLY A 3 -11.05 -41.17 -0.53
N PHE A 4 -12.29 -41.09 -1.01
CA PHE A 4 -12.72 -40.21 -2.09
C PHE A 4 -12.61 -38.72 -1.70
N LEU A 5 -13.21 -38.32 -0.57
CA LEU A 5 -13.21 -36.93 -0.10
C LEU A 5 -11.79 -36.40 0.11
N ARG A 6 -10.89 -37.24 0.65
CA ARG A 6 -9.48 -36.86 0.82
C ARG A 6 -8.77 -36.61 -0.50
N LYS A 7 -9.02 -37.44 -1.52
CA LYS A 7 -8.45 -37.26 -2.86
C LYS A 7 -9.00 -35.98 -3.49
N ALA A 8 -10.31 -35.77 -3.43
CA ALA A 8 -10.95 -34.56 -3.95
C ALA A 8 -10.37 -33.27 -3.33
N ILE A 9 -10.25 -33.20 -2.00
CA ILE A 9 -9.64 -32.05 -1.32
C ILE A 9 -8.19 -31.84 -1.75
N THR A 10 -7.41 -32.92 -1.87
CA THR A 10 -6.00 -32.81 -2.28
C THR A 10 -5.86 -32.30 -3.71
N SER A 11 -6.72 -32.75 -4.63
CA SER A 11 -6.76 -32.27 -6.01
C SER A 11 -7.20 -30.81 -6.09
N LEU A 12 -8.22 -30.42 -5.32
CA LEU A 12 -8.68 -29.02 -5.26
C LEU A 12 -7.55 -28.10 -4.78
N LEU A 13 -6.85 -28.47 -3.70
CA LEU A 13 -5.71 -27.71 -3.20
C LEU A 13 -4.56 -27.65 -4.23
N PHE A 14 -4.29 -28.75 -4.93
CA PHE A 14 -3.28 -28.76 -5.99
C PHE A 14 -3.58 -27.72 -7.08
N PHE A 15 -4.79 -27.75 -7.65
CA PHE A 15 -5.17 -26.81 -8.71
C PHE A 15 -5.29 -25.38 -8.19
N GLY A 16 -5.75 -25.20 -6.95
CA GLY A 16 -5.81 -23.89 -6.30
C GLY A 16 -4.44 -23.24 -6.16
N TRP A 17 -3.44 -23.97 -5.64
CA TRP A 17 -2.08 -23.43 -5.51
C TRP A 17 -1.38 -23.24 -6.84
N LEU A 18 -1.63 -24.13 -7.81
CA LEU A 18 -1.10 -23.96 -9.16
C LEU A 18 -1.66 -22.71 -9.84
N ALA A 19 -2.97 -22.45 -9.70
CA ALA A 19 -3.59 -21.24 -10.21
C ALA A 19 -3.06 -20.00 -9.48
N LEU A 20 -2.92 -20.04 -8.16
CA LEU A 20 -2.34 -18.92 -7.41
C LEU A 20 -0.91 -18.63 -7.87
N LEU A 21 -0.07 -19.64 -8.05
CA LEU A 21 1.30 -19.46 -8.55
C LEU A 21 1.35 -18.83 -9.94
N PHE A 22 0.44 -19.21 -10.83
CA PHE A 22 0.31 -18.55 -12.12
C PHE A 22 -0.03 -17.07 -11.95
N ILE A 23 -0.95 -16.74 -11.03
CA ILE A 23 -1.32 -15.36 -10.73
C ILE A 23 -0.19 -14.60 -10.03
N GLU A 24 0.57 -15.22 -9.12
CA GLU A 24 1.76 -14.61 -8.51
C GLU A 24 2.84 -14.31 -9.56
N ALA A 25 3.11 -15.26 -10.46
CA ALA A 25 4.06 -15.06 -11.55
C ALA A 25 3.59 -13.97 -12.52
N TRP A 26 2.28 -13.92 -12.79
CA TRP A 26 1.66 -12.85 -13.55
C TRP A 26 1.85 -11.51 -12.83
N VAL A 27 1.30 -11.33 -11.63
CA VAL A 27 1.23 -10.04 -10.95
C VAL A 27 2.58 -9.57 -10.39
N TRP A 28 3.31 -10.43 -9.68
CA TRP A 28 4.59 -10.07 -9.03
C TRP A 28 5.81 -10.35 -9.91
N GLY A 29 5.69 -11.23 -10.90
CA GLY A 29 6.78 -11.59 -11.82
C GLY A 29 6.73 -10.85 -13.16
N HIS A 30 5.74 -10.00 -13.39
CA HIS A 30 5.52 -9.25 -14.63
C HIS A 30 5.47 -10.14 -15.89
N VAL A 31 5.02 -11.39 -15.75
CA VAL A 31 5.00 -12.36 -16.86
C VAL A 31 4.06 -11.94 -17.99
N GLN A 32 3.06 -11.09 -17.73
CA GLN A 32 2.19 -10.55 -18.79
C GLN A 32 2.94 -9.75 -19.83
N ASP A 33 4.03 -9.10 -19.46
CA ASP A 33 4.79 -8.26 -20.40
C ASP A 33 5.41 -9.11 -21.51
N LEU A 34 5.50 -10.43 -21.31
CA LEU A 34 5.95 -11.40 -22.32
C LEU A 34 4.86 -11.82 -23.31
N PHE A 35 3.58 -11.72 -22.94
CA PHE A 35 2.46 -12.29 -23.71
C PHE A 35 1.46 -11.24 -24.21
N VAL A 36 1.25 -10.18 -23.45
CA VAL A 36 0.34 -9.07 -23.78
C VAL A 36 0.95 -7.75 -23.28
N PRO A 37 2.02 -7.25 -23.92
CA PRO A 37 2.56 -5.93 -23.62
C PRO A 37 1.48 -4.86 -23.75
N ASP A 38 1.46 -3.88 -22.84
CA ASP A 38 0.66 -2.65 -22.93
C ASP A 38 -0.88 -2.78 -22.85
N HIS A 39 -1.41 -3.89 -22.34
CA HIS A 39 -2.85 -4.00 -22.11
C HIS A 39 -3.25 -3.37 -20.76
N GLN A 40 -3.70 -2.12 -20.80
CA GLN A 40 -4.10 -1.32 -19.63
C GLN A 40 -5.03 -2.04 -18.64
N VAL A 41 -5.99 -2.82 -19.13
CA VAL A 41 -6.92 -3.58 -18.28
C VAL A 41 -6.18 -4.68 -17.50
N THR A 42 -5.18 -5.30 -18.12
CA THR A 42 -4.36 -6.36 -17.51
C THR A 42 -3.50 -5.79 -16.39
N GLN A 43 -2.84 -4.65 -16.64
CA GLN A 43 -2.05 -3.94 -15.62
C GLN A 43 -2.92 -3.46 -14.46
N MET A 44 -4.10 -2.92 -14.76
CA MET A 44 -5.07 -2.53 -13.74
C MET A 44 -5.48 -3.70 -12.85
N ILE A 45 -5.84 -4.86 -13.43
CA ILE A 45 -6.20 -6.05 -12.66
C ILE A 45 -5.01 -6.53 -11.83
N ALA A 46 -3.80 -6.52 -12.40
CA ALA A 46 -2.59 -6.92 -11.69
C ALA A 46 -2.33 -6.04 -10.46
N GLY A 47 -2.38 -4.71 -10.61
CA GLY A 47 -2.22 -3.77 -9.49
C GLY A 47 -3.25 -4.03 -8.37
N LEU A 48 -4.52 -4.23 -8.73
CA LEU A 48 -5.58 -4.49 -7.75
C LEU A 48 -5.39 -5.81 -6.99
N LEU A 49 -4.79 -6.82 -7.62
CA LEU A 49 -4.47 -8.09 -6.97
C LEU A 49 -3.19 -8.01 -6.13
N GLN A 50 -2.26 -7.13 -6.48
CA GLN A 50 -0.91 -7.08 -5.90
C GLN A 50 -0.90 -7.05 -4.36
N ASP A 51 -1.75 -6.22 -3.75
CA ASP A 51 -1.82 -6.06 -2.29
C ASP A 51 -2.67 -7.12 -1.57
N THR A 52 -3.30 -8.05 -2.31
CA THR A 52 -4.22 -9.08 -1.76
C THR A 52 -3.79 -10.52 -2.00
N LEU A 53 -2.85 -10.78 -2.91
CA LEU A 53 -2.39 -12.15 -3.26
C LEU A 53 -1.76 -12.92 -2.10
N TRP A 54 -1.26 -12.23 -1.08
CA TRP A 54 -0.72 -12.86 0.11
C TRP A 54 -1.80 -13.49 1.01
N ILE A 55 -3.07 -13.06 0.91
CA ILE A 55 -4.15 -13.44 1.83
C ILE A 55 -4.45 -14.94 1.75
N PRO A 56 -4.72 -15.56 0.58
CA PRO A 56 -5.00 -16.98 0.50
C PRO A 56 -3.90 -17.89 1.09
N PRO A 57 -2.60 -17.74 0.74
CA PRO A 57 -1.56 -18.58 1.31
C PRO A 57 -1.34 -18.31 2.79
N ALA A 58 -1.50 -17.06 3.27
CA ALA A 58 -1.38 -16.73 4.68
C ALA A 58 -2.51 -17.35 5.54
N LEU A 59 -3.74 -17.40 5.04
CA LEU A 59 -4.86 -18.06 5.74
C LEU A 59 -4.74 -19.58 5.75
N ALA A 60 -4.13 -20.18 4.72
CA ALA A 60 -3.88 -21.62 4.65
C ALA A 60 -2.67 -22.08 5.48
N LEU A 61 -1.73 -21.17 5.77
CA LEU A 61 -0.47 -21.47 6.45
C LEU A 61 -0.63 -22.20 7.79
N PRO A 62 -1.55 -21.80 8.71
CA PRO A 62 -1.73 -22.53 9.96
C PRO A 62 -2.14 -24.01 9.74
N ALA A 63 -2.99 -24.28 8.77
CA ALA A 63 -3.43 -25.65 8.47
C ALA A 63 -2.29 -26.52 7.90
N TYR A 64 -1.47 -25.96 7.02
CA TYR A 64 -0.29 -26.63 6.49
C TYR A 64 0.78 -26.85 7.56
N LEU A 65 0.99 -25.87 8.44
CA LEU A 65 1.90 -26.00 9.55
C LEU A 65 1.45 -27.12 10.51
N TYR A 66 0.16 -27.18 10.84
CA TYR A 66 -0.41 -28.30 11.60
C TYR A 66 -0.21 -29.65 10.89
N PHE A 67 -0.43 -29.71 9.58
CA PHE A 67 -0.22 -30.92 8.77
C PHE A 67 1.21 -31.46 8.88
N HIS A 68 2.20 -30.56 9.01
CA HIS A 68 3.60 -30.91 9.21
C HIS A 68 3.88 -31.31 10.68
N LEU A 69 3.48 -30.49 11.66
CA LEU A 69 3.77 -30.70 13.08
C LEU A 69 3.14 -31.99 13.63
N ARG A 70 1.95 -32.37 13.16
CA ARG A 70 1.29 -33.61 13.60
C ARG A 70 2.08 -34.89 13.28
N ARG A 71 3.11 -34.84 12.43
CA ARG A 71 3.98 -36.01 12.17
C ARG A 71 5.02 -36.23 13.26
N TRP A 72 5.27 -35.23 14.09
CA TRP A 72 6.38 -35.17 15.05
C TRP A 72 5.92 -35.24 16.51
N THR A 73 4.61 -35.15 16.75
CA THR A 73 4.00 -35.08 18.08
C THR A 73 3.10 -36.30 18.33
N GLY A 74 3.00 -36.75 19.58
CA GLY A 74 2.02 -37.77 20.01
C GLY A 74 0.58 -37.25 19.91
N ARG A 75 -0.43 -38.14 19.95
CA ARG A 75 -1.86 -37.76 19.77
C ARG A 75 -2.32 -36.67 20.75
N THR A 76 -1.95 -36.79 22.03
CA THR A 76 -2.30 -35.82 23.08
C THR A 76 -1.56 -34.49 22.92
N ALA A 77 -0.26 -34.54 22.55
CA ALA A 77 0.56 -33.36 22.31
C ALA A 77 0.15 -32.55 21.05
N ARG A 78 -0.68 -33.09 20.16
CA ARG A 78 -1.20 -32.39 18.96
C ARG A 78 -2.33 -31.42 19.24
N LEU A 79 -3.01 -31.56 20.37
CA LEU A 79 -4.18 -30.74 20.69
C LEU A 79 -3.79 -29.28 20.89
N LEU A 80 -2.68 -29.02 21.61
CA LEU A 80 -2.21 -27.67 21.89
C LEU A 80 -1.82 -26.90 20.61
N PRO A 81 -0.97 -27.43 19.70
CA PRO A 81 -0.72 -26.79 18.41
C PRO A 81 -1.98 -26.60 17.57
N ALA A 82 -2.92 -27.56 17.59
CA ALA A 82 -4.16 -27.43 16.84
C ALA A 82 -5.02 -26.25 17.34
N ILE A 83 -5.18 -26.12 18.66
CA ILE A 83 -5.92 -25.01 19.28
C ILE A 83 -5.21 -23.68 18.99
N ALA A 84 -3.88 -23.62 19.16
CA ALA A 84 -3.12 -22.40 18.90
C ALA A 84 -3.23 -21.94 17.43
N LEU A 85 -3.13 -22.87 16.47
CA LEU A 85 -3.24 -22.56 15.05
C LEU A 85 -4.68 -22.18 14.66
N LEU A 86 -5.69 -22.80 15.27
CA LEU A 86 -7.08 -22.40 15.09
C LEU A 86 -7.35 -20.99 15.63
N ALA A 87 -6.82 -20.66 16.81
CA ALA A 87 -6.92 -19.33 17.40
C ALA A 87 -6.24 -18.28 16.51
N LEU A 88 -5.07 -18.61 15.94
CA LEU A 88 -4.38 -17.75 14.97
C LEU A 88 -5.19 -17.54 13.69
N THR A 89 -5.82 -18.59 13.14
CA THR A 89 -6.73 -18.44 12.00
C THR A 89 -7.94 -17.57 12.34
N GLY A 90 -8.51 -17.71 13.54
CA GLY A 90 -9.59 -16.85 14.01
C GLY A 90 -9.17 -15.39 14.13
N TRP A 91 -7.99 -15.12 14.68
CA TRP A 91 -7.43 -13.77 14.75
C TRP A 91 -7.14 -13.19 13.36
N ALA A 92 -6.61 -14.00 12.43
CA ALA A 92 -6.35 -13.58 11.05
C ALA A 92 -7.60 -13.06 10.33
N VAL A 93 -8.77 -13.65 10.62
CA VAL A 93 -10.06 -13.21 10.07
C VAL A 93 -10.52 -11.88 10.67
N LEU A 94 -10.19 -11.61 11.93
CA LEU A 94 -10.62 -10.41 12.65
C LEU A 94 -9.68 -9.21 12.43
N ASP A 95 -8.39 -9.47 12.24
CA ASP A 95 -7.36 -8.43 12.15
C ASP A 95 -6.28 -8.84 11.15
N LEU A 96 -6.67 -8.83 9.87
CA LEU A 96 -5.87 -9.34 8.77
C LEU A 96 -4.55 -8.57 8.61
N LEU A 97 -4.57 -7.25 8.81
CA LEU A 97 -3.39 -6.39 8.66
C LEU A 97 -2.34 -6.66 9.76
N ASN A 98 -2.75 -6.85 11.01
CA ASN A 98 -1.79 -7.23 12.06
C ASN A 98 -1.39 -8.70 11.97
N TYR A 99 -2.25 -9.57 11.44
CA TYR A 99 -1.86 -10.95 11.14
C TYR A 99 -0.70 -11.03 10.13
N PHE A 100 -0.69 -10.18 9.11
CA PHE A 100 0.45 -10.09 8.18
C PHE A 100 1.77 -9.82 8.92
N ARG A 101 1.75 -8.93 9.93
CA ARG A 101 2.96 -8.53 10.67
C ARG A 101 3.60 -9.67 11.46
N VAL A 102 2.82 -10.69 11.86
CA VAL A 102 3.35 -11.89 12.51
C VAL A 102 3.63 -13.04 11.54
N LEU A 103 3.28 -12.86 10.26
CA LEU A 103 3.38 -13.91 9.26
C LEU A 103 4.81 -14.40 9.11
N PHE A 104 5.81 -13.55 9.33
CA PHE A 104 7.21 -13.95 9.31
C PHE A 104 7.51 -15.09 10.29
N ILE A 105 6.92 -15.08 11.50
CA ILE A 105 7.12 -16.14 12.50
C ILE A 105 6.58 -17.46 11.97
N LEU A 106 5.37 -17.44 11.40
CA LEU A 106 4.71 -18.62 10.85
C LEU A 106 5.44 -19.14 9.61
N LEU A 107 5.91 -18.26 8.74
CA LEU A 107 6.71 -18.60 7.56
C LEU A 107 8.03 -19.24 7.97
N THR A 108 8.78 -18.63 8.89
CA THR A 108 10.04 -19.19 9.40
C THR A 108 9.82 -20.58 10.00
N LEU A 109 8.79 -20.73 10.84
CA LEU A 109 8.48 -22.02 11.45
C LEU A 109 8.07 -23.06 10.40
N TYR A 110 7.26 -22.68 9.40
CA TYR A 110 6.87 -23.55 8.29
C TYR A 110 8.08 -24.03 7.49
N PHE A 111 8.93 -23.11 7.02
CA PHE A 111 10.10 -23.46 6.22
C PHE A 111 11.09 -24.30 7.03
N ALA A 112 11.32 -24.00 8.31
CA ALA A 112 12.16 -24.80 9.19
C ALA A 112 11.65 -26.25 9.30
N VAL A 113 10.36 -26.44 9.61
CA VAL A 113 9.76 -27.78 9.72
C VAL A 113 9.74 -28.49 8.35
N PHE A 114 9.47 -27.78 7.26
CA PHE A 114 9.47 -28.32 5.91
C PHE A 114 10.86 -28.83 5.50
N CYS A 115 11.92 -28.04 5.72
CA CYS A 115 13.31 -28.45 5.45
C CYS A 115 13.74 -29.66 6.30
N LEU A 116 13.38 -29.68 7.59
CA LEU A 116 13.64 -30.83 8.46
C LEU A 116 12.94 -32.11 7.98
N GLN A 117 11.75 -31.98 7.39
CA GLN A 117 11.04 -33.11 6.79
C GLN A 117 11.70 -33.58 5.50
N LEU A 118 12.10 -32.67 4.62
CA LEU A 118 12.83 -33.00 3.39
C LEU A 118 14.11 -33.77 3.68
N ARG A 119 14.86 -33.38 4.73
CA ARG A 119 16.07 -34.09 5.16
C ARG A 119 15.80 -35.54 5.57
N LYS A 120 14.65 -35.82 6.18
CA LYS A 120 14.25 -37.18 6.60
C LYS A 120 13.62 -37.99 5.46
N ASN A 121 12.85 -37.33 4.60
CA ASN A 121 12.18 -37.94 3.46
C ASN A 121 11.94 -36.88 2.37
N PRO A 122 12.60 -36.99 1.21
CA PRO A 122 12.49 -36.00 0.15
C PRO A 122 11.14 -36.04 -0.60
N ARG A 123 10.28 -37.03 -0.34
CA ARG A 123 8.98 -37.13 -1.01
C ARG A 123 8.00 -36.08 -0.48
N VAL A 124 7.64 -35.13 -1.35
CA VAL A 124 6.64 -34.09 -1.08
C VAL A 124 5.39 -34.34 -1.92
N ARG A 125 4.21 -34.08 -1.35
CA ARG A 125 2.96 -34.12 -2.12
C ARG A 125 2.89 -32.89 -3.01
N ALA A 126 2.40 -33.04 -4.24
CA ALA A 126 2.36 -31.94 -5.20
C ALA A 126 1.62 -30.69 -4.66
N ASN A 127 0.50 -30.85 -3.97
CA ASN A 127 -0.23 -29.72 -3.35
C ASN A 127 0.54 -29.01 -2.22
N VAL A 128 1.50 -29.69 -1.58
CA VAL A 128 2.40 -29.10 -0.58
C VAL A 128 3.55 -28.40 -1.29
N PHE A 129 4.08 -28.99 -2.37
CA PHE A 129 5.13 -28.37 -3.18
C PHE A 129 4.68 -27.02 -3.75
N PHE A 130 3.54 -26.97 -4.45
CA PHE A 130 3.03 -25.72 -5.02
C PHE A 130 2.63 -24.70 -3.94
N PHE A 131 2.10 -25.14 -2.80
CA PHE A 131 1.87 -24.24 -1.66
C PHE A 131 3.18 -23.64 -1.12
N THR A 132 4.23 -24.45 -0.96
CA THR A 132 5.55 -23.96 -0.54
C THR A 132 6.14 -22.97 -1.53
N LEU A 133 5.95 -23.19 -2.84
CA LEU A 133 6.38 -22.24 -3.87
C LEU A 133 5.63 -20.90 -3.76
N ALA A 134 4.31 -20.93 -3.51
CA ALA A 134 3.52 -19.71 -3.33
C ALA A 134 4.00 -18.90 -2.10
N LEU A 135 4.27 -19.59 -0.99
CA LEU A 135 4.88 -18.95 0.19
C LEU A 135 6.27 -18.37 -0.10
N ALA A 136 7.07 -19.03 -0.95
CA ALA A 136 8.36 -18.49 -1.35
C ALA A 136 8.20 -17.22 -2.20
N GLY A 137 7.22 -17.20 -3.12
CA GLY A 137 6.82 -16.00 -3.86
C GLY A 137 6.46 -14.83 -2.94
N LEU A 138 5.61 -15.10 -1.94
CA LEU A 138 5.24 -14.11 -0.91
C LEU A 138 6.47 -13.57 -0.17
N VAL A 139 7.36 -14.44 0.31
CA VAL A 139 8.60 -14.02 0.99
C VAL A 139 9.47 -13.17 0.08
N LEU A 140 9.61 -13.55 -1.19
CA LEU A 140 10.42 -12.83 -2.18
C LEU A 140 9.80 -11.50 -2.60
N HIS A 141 8.47 -11.37 -2.60
CA HIS A 141 7.81 -10.11 -2.94
C HIS A 141 7.88 -9.12 -1.77
N TYR A 142 7.45 -9.53 -0.57
CA TYR A 142 7.32 -8.63 0.57
C TYR A 142 8.60 -8.41 1.36
N ARG A 143 9.60 -9.31 1.29
CA ARG A 143 10.94 -9.22 1.92
C ARG A 143 10.99 -8.40 3.21
N GLN A 144 11.27 -7.10 3.07
CA GLN A 144 11.48 -6.15 4.15
C GLN A 144 10.19 -5.89 4.97
N GLN A 145 9.03 -5.91 4.32
CA GLN A 145 7.72 -5.64 4.94
C GLN A 145 7.25 -6.77 5.86
N LEU A 146 7.78 -7.98 5.71
CA LEU A 146 7.51 -9.09 6.64
C LEU A 146 8.25 -8.92 7.97
N LEU A 147 9.36 -8.19 7.98
CA LEU A 147 10.24 -8.08 9.14
C LEU A 147 9.88 -6.84 9.97
N PRO A 148 9.78 -6.97 11.30
CA PRO A 148 9.65 -5.80 12.16
C PRO A 148 10.90 -4.94 12.05
N ARG A 149 10.73 -3.62 11.97
CA ARG A 149 11.84 -2.68 12.03
C ARG A 149 12.24 -2.50 13.49
N LEU A 150 13.36 -3.11 13.86
CA LEU A 150 14.01 -2.90 15.15
C LEU A 150 14.90 -1.64 15.04
N GLY A 151 14.28 -0.46 15.13
CA GLY A 151 14.99 0.82 15.08
C GLY A 151 14.35 1.83 16.02
N GLY A 152 15.13 2.42 16.92
CA GLY A 152 14.74 3.57 17.73
C GLY A 152 14.88 4.88 16.95
N ASP A 153 14.44 6.00 17.55
CA ASP A 153 14.68 7.34 16.99
C ASP A 153 16.15 7.50 16.65
N GLN A 154 16.45 7.65 15.36
CA GLN A 154 17.80 7.97 14.91
C GLN A 154 17.93 9.48 14.81
N PRO A 155 19.00 10.08 15.39
CA PRO A 155 19.27 11.50 15.21
C PRO A 155 19.47 11.83 13.72
N ASP A 156 19.30 13.11 13.39
CA ASP A 156 19.49 13.68 12.05
C ASP A 156 18.57 13.12 10.97
N THR A 157 17.28 12.99 11.28
CA THR A 157 16.24 12.65 10.32
C THR A 157 15.31 13.82 10.05
N VAL A 158 14.75 13.86 8.83
CA VAL A 158 13.64 14.72 8.42
C VAL A 158 12.37 13.88 8.47
N SER A 159 11.43 14.30 9.28
CA SER A 159 10.13 13.66 9.44
C SER A 159 9.12 14.18 8.42
N VAL A 160 8.42 13.26 7.75
CA VAL A 160 7.45 13.56 6.71
C VAL A 160 6.11 12.92 7.06
N LEU A 161 5.04 13.73 7.03
CA LEU A 161 3.67 13.27 7.13
C LEU A 161 2.98 13.46 5.77
N ASP A 162 2.38 12.41 5.24
CA ASP A 162 1.53 12.45 4.05
C ASP A 162 0.11 12.04 4.43
N TYR A 163 -0.89 12.83 4.04
CA TYR A 163 -2.27 12.54 4.39
C TYR A 163 -3.33 13.14 3.44
N ASN A 164 -4.06 12.27 2.74
CA ASN A 164 -5.34 12.65 2.13
C ASN A 164 -6.40 12.78 3.24
N ILE A 165 -6.85 14.01 3.49
CA ILE A 165 -7.75 14.31 4.61
C ILE A 165 -9.22 14.27 4.22
N ARG A 166 -9.57 14.02 2.94
CA ARG A 166 -10.91 14.09 2.37
C ARG A 166 -11.57 15.48 2.45
N ILE A 167 -12.17 15.98 1.36
CA ILE A 167 -12.56 17.42 1.27
C ILE A 167 -13.79 17.81 2.11
N ASN A 168 -14.68 16.86 2.42
CA ASN A 168 -15.99 17.12 3.02
C ASN A 168 -16.10 16.73 4.51
N HIS A 169 -15.03 16.95 5.28
CA HIS A 169 -15.00 16.60 6.70
C HIS A 169 -15.73 17.59 7.61
N ARG A 170 -16.27 17.07 8.72
CA ARG A 170 -16.78 17.88 9.82
C ARG A 170 -15.61 18.50 10.59
N LEU A 171 -15.85 19.63 11.25
CA LEU A 171 -14.82 20.34 12.03
C LEU A 171 -14.14 19.45 13.08
N GLU A 172 -14.87 18.54 13.74
CA GLU A 172 -14.30 17.64 14.74
C GLU A 172 -13.31 16.62 14.15
N GLU A 173 -13.54 16.18 12.92
CA GLU A 173 -12.60 15.28 12.22
C GLU A 173 -11.35 16.07 11.81
N ARG A 174 -11.52 17.32 11.34
CA ARG A 174 -10.39 18.23 11.08
C ARG A 174 -9.55 18.49 12.32
N ARG A 175 -10.17 18.68 13.49
CA ARG A 175 -9.42 18.86 14.76
C ARG A 175 -8.50 17.69 15.05
N GLN A 176 -8.95 16.46 14.85
CA GLN A 176 -8.11 15.27 15.04
C GLN A 176 -6.93 15.23 14.06
N VAL A 177 -7.09 15.71 12.83
CA VAL A 177 -5.97 15.89 11.89
C VAL A 177 -4.98 16.94 12.41
N LEU A 178 -5.46 18.08 12.89
CA LEU A 178 -4.59 19.11 13.47
C LEU A 178 -3.82 18.59 14.69
N GLU A 179 -4.51 17.92 15.60
CA GLU A 179 -3.94 17.30 16.81
C GLU A 179 -2.91 16.22 16.47
N LEU A 180 -3.13 15.46 15.39
CA LEU A 180 -2.15 14.51 14.88
C LEU A 180 -0.85 15.22 14.50
N ILE A 181 -0.94 16.31 13.73
CA ILE A 181 0.23 17.09 13.30
C ILE A 181 0.92 17.74 14.52
N ASP A 182 0.16 18.28 15.48
CA ASP A 182 0.71 18.85 16.71
C ASP A 182 1.46 17.82 17.58
N ARG A 183 0.92 16.59 17.63
CA ARG A 183 1.51 15.50 18.40
C ARG A 183 2.78 14.97 17.74
N LEU A 184 2.74 14.73 16.43
CA LEU A 184 3.87 14.17 15.68
C LEU A 184 4.96 15.20 15.41
N LYS A 185 4.59 16.48 15.27
CA LYS A 185 5.48 17.59 14.89
C LYS A 185 6.37 17.24 13.68
N PRO A 186 5.80 16.76 12.56
CA PRO A 186 6.58 16.46 11.35
C PRO A 186 7.36 17.69 10.88
N ASP A 187 8.44 17.51 10.14
CA ASP A 187 9.18 18.63 9.54
C ASP A 187 8.54 19.08 8.23
N LEU A 188 7.95 18.14 7.51
CA LEU A 188 7.23 18.33 6.26
C LEU A 188 5.85 17.66 6.34
N VAL A 189 4.82 18.35 5.87
CA VAL A 189 3.45 17.82 5.77
C VAL A 189 2.94 17.97 4.35
N PHE A 190 2.49 16.88 3.77
CA PHE A 190 1.82 16.79 2.47
C PHE A 190 0.36 16.45 2.73
N ILE A 191 -0.55 17.26 2.17
CA ILE A 191 -1.99 17.10 2.42
C ILE A 191 -2.73 17.15 1.09
N GLN A 192 -3.69 16.25 0.90
CA GLN A 192 -4.58 16.21 -0.27
C GLN A 192 -6.05 16.31 0.17
N GLU A 193 -6.91 16.67 -0.80
CA GLU A 193 -8.34 16.91 -0.57
C GLU A 193 -8.65 17.96 0.50
N ILE A 194 -8.00 19.11 0.37
CA ILE A 194 -8.28 20.28 1.20
C ILE A 194 -9.38 21.17 0.59
N SER A 195 -10.12 21.85 1.46
CA SER A 195 -11.04 22.92 1.10
C SER A 195 -10.44 24.31 1.37
N GLY A 196 -11.08 25.37 0.88
CA GLY A 196 -10.69 26.74 1.23
C GLY A 196 -10.79 27.07 2.73
N GLN A 197 -11.63 26.35 3.48
CA GLN A 197 -11.70 26.48 4.94
C GLN A 197 -10.47 25.86 5.62
N ASP A 198 -9.94 24.78 5.05
CA ASP A 198 -8.75 24.10 5.57
C ASP A 198 -7.52 25.00 5.49
N LEU A 199 -7.36 25.76 4.40
CA LEU A 199 -6.32 26.79 4.30
C LEU A 199 -6.32 27.73 5.51
N LEU A 200 -7.48 28.30 5.87
CA LEU A 200 -7.59 29.25 6.98
C LEU A 200 -7.32 28.57 8.32
N LEU A 201 -7.83 27.36 8.51
CA LEU A 201 -7.71 26.60 9.74
C LEU A 201 -6.26 26.18 10.01
N PHE A 202 -5.60 25.58 9.02
CA PHE A 202 -4.22 25.11 9.12
C PHE A 202 -3.23 26.27 9.19
N ASN A 203 -3.42 27.33 8.39
CA ASN A 203 -2.55 28.50 8.47
C ASN A 203 -2.63 29.13 9.87
N ARG A 204 -3.84 29.26 10.46
CA ARG A 204 -3.98 29.77 11.83
C ARG A 204 -3.29 28.86 12.85
N ARG A 205 -3.42 27.54 12.71
CA ARG A 205 -2.89 26.57 13.69
C ARG A 205 -1.35 26.44 13.62
N PHE A 206 -0.79 26.50 12.41
CA PHE A 206 0.59 26.12 12.13
C PHE A 206 1.48 27.24 11.59
N SER A 207 1.02 28.49 11.54
CA SER A 207 1.84 29.63 11.09
C SER A 207 3.18 29.76 11.84
N ALA A 208 3.23 29.38 13.12
CA ALA A 208 4.46 29.40 13.91
C ALA A 208 5.30 28.13 13.74
N SER A 209 4.68 26.96 13.68
CA SER A 209 5.40 25.67 13.64
C SER A 209 5.80 25.24 12.23
N HIS A 210 5.04 25.66 11.21
CA HIS A 210 5.29 25.41 9.79
C HIS A 210 5.06 26.71 9.00
N PRO A 211 5.93 27.73 9.17
CA PRO A 211 5.73 29.04 8.58
C PRO A 211 5.78 29.05 7.04
N HIS A 212 6.35 28.02 6.44
CA HIS A 212 6.52 27.92 4.99
C HIS A 212 5.46 26.98 4.42
N GLN A 213 4.47 27.54 3.74
CA GLN A 213 3.33 26.78 3.23
C GLN A 213 3.04 27.11 1.76
N ILE A 214 2.68 26.12 0.96
CA ILE A 214 2.11 26.30 -0.37
C ILE A 214 0.80 25.54 -0.42
N TRP A 215 -0.21 26.18 -1.00
CA TRP A 215 -1.57 25.68 -1.10
C TRP A 215 -1.97 25.68 -2.58
N ALA A 216 -2.83 24.75 -2.98
CA ALA A 216 -3.40 24.74 -4.32
C ALA A 216 -4.00 26.10 -4.68
N ASP A 217 -3.86 26.50 -5.94
CA ASP A 217 -4.37 27.79 -6.39
C ASP A 217 -5.90 27.78 -6.57
N ALA A 218 -6.47 28.98 -6.73
CA ALA A 218 -7.93 29.14 -6.84
C ALA A 218 -8.51 28.64 -8.18
N ARG A 219 -7.66 28.29 -9.16
CA ARG A 219 -8.10 27.68 -10.42
C ARG A 219 -8.26 26.17 -10.29
N GLU A 220 -7.82 25.62 -9.16
CA GLU A 220 -7.90 24.20 -8.93
C GLU A 220 -9.35 23.73 -8.90
N ASN A 221 -9.65 22.81 -9.81
CA ASN A 221 -11.00 22.27 -9.97
C ASN A 221 -11.13 20.87 -9.39
N TYR A 222 -10.02 20.26 -8.97
CA TYR A 222 -9.97 18.86 -8.57
C TYR A 222 -9.03 18.64 -7.38
N ASN A 223 -9.55 18.35 -6.18
CA ASN A 223 -8.78 17.83 -5.05
C ASN A 223 -7.49 18.62 -4.70
N GLY A 224 -7.66 19.87 -4.25
CA GLY A 224 -6.55 20.72 -3.83
C GLY A 224 -5.62 20.05 -2.81
N GLY A 225 -4.36 20.44 -2.86
CA GLY A 225 -3.31 19.97 -1.96
C GLY A 225 -2.52 21.11 -1.31
N ALA A 226 -1.73 20.76 -0.30
CA ALA A 226 -0.80 21.67 0.34
C ALA A 226 0.51 20.99 0.79
N ILE A 227 1.57 21.78 0.85
CA ILE A 227 2.82 21.42 1.53
C ILE A 227 3.06 22.42 2.65
N LEU A 228 3.22 21.93 3.88
CA LEU A 228 3.63 22.73 5.05
C LEU A 228 5.05 22.29 5.45
N SER A 229 5.90 23.24 5.79
CA SER A 229 7.32 22.99 6.03
C SER A 229 7.87 23.84 7.18
N LYS A 230 8.72 23.22 8.00
CA LYS A 230 9.61 23.94 8.93
C LYS A 230 10.77 24.63 8.22
N PHE A 231 11.21 24.09 7.08
CA PHE A 231 12.31 24.62 6.29
C PHE A 231 11.81 25.73 5.34
N PRO A 232 12.61 26.79 5.12
CA PRO A 232 12.27 27.84 4.17
C PRO A 232 12.23 27.31 2.75
N PHE A 233 11.23 27.76 1.99
CA PHE A 233 11.15 27.48 0.56
C PHE A 233 12.08 28.44 -0.20
N LEU A 234 13.09 27.88 -0.87
CA LEU A 234 13.92 28.61 -1.83
C LEU A 234 13.11 29.04 -3.06
N SER A 235 12.18 28.18 -3.48
CA SER A 235 11.18 28.46 -4.50
C SER A 235 9.93 27.61 -4.25
N ARG A 236 8.79 28.07 -4.75
CA ARG A 236 7.52 27.34 -4.68
C ARG A 236 6.60 27.74 -5.84
N GLN A 237 5.84 26.79 -6.36
CA GLN A 237 4.90 27.01 -7.46
C GLN A 237 3.82 25.93 -7.48
N ASN A 238 2.65 26.30 -7.99
CA ASN A 238 1.61 25.36 -8.38
C ASN A 238 1.73 25.09 -9.88
N ILE A 239 1.61 23.83 -10.26
CA ILE A 239 1.72 23.41 -11.66
C ILE A 239 0.48 22.62 -12.03
N ASP A 240 -0.09 22.96 -13.18
CA ASP A 240 -1.16 22.20 -13.79
C ASP A 240 -0.57 20.97 -14.51
N ILE A 241 -0.91 19.78 -14.05
CA ILE A 241 -0.58 18.50 -14.69
C ILE A 241 -1.79 17.88 -15.42
N GLY A 242 -2.86 18.64 -15.64
CA GLY A 242 -4.07 18.17 -16.30
C GLY A 242 -3.79 17.62 -17.69
N THR A 243 -4.60 16.66 -18.15
CA THR A 243 -4.37 15.92 -19.41
C THR A 243 -5.41 16.25 -20.47
N GLU A 244 -5.19 15.79 -21.69
CA GLU A 244 -6.18 15.82 -22.78
C GLU A 244 -7.51 15.13 -22.43
N TYR A 245 -7.51 14.26 -21.41
CA TYR A 245 -8.68 13.58 -20.87
C TYR A 245 -9.49 14.43 -19.88
N ALA A 246 -9.06 15.66 -19.60
CA ALA A 246 -9.73 16.55 -18.66
C ALA A 246 -9.61 18.02 -19.04
N LYS A 247 -10.65 18.80 -18.72
CA LYS A 247 -10.68 20.25 -18.98
C LYS A 247 -10.38 21.09 -17.72
N GLY A 248 -10.03 20.45 -16.60
CA GLY A 248 -9.76 21.10 -15.32
C GLY A 248 -8.27 21.36 -15.09
N HIS A 249 -7.97 22.30 -14.19
CA HIS A 249 -6.64 22.42 -13.58
C HIS A 249 -6.44 21.25 -12.61
N PHE A 250 -5.23 20.70 -12.57
CA PHE A 250 -4.82 19.66 -11.63
C PHE A 250 -3.53 20.10 -10.96
N ASN A 251 -3.63 20.47 -9.71
CA ASN A 251 -2.59 21.13 -9.00
C ASN A 251 -1.58 20.13 -8.43
N LEU A 252 -0.37 20.20 -8.98
CA LEU A 252 0.85 19.68 -8.35
C LEU A 252 1.51 20.81 -7.56
N ASN A 253 1.54 20.72 -6.22
CA ASN A 253 2.35 21.66 -5.45
C ASN A 253 3.82 21.26 -5.60
N GLN A 254 4.69 22.23 -5.89
CA GLN A 254 6.13 22.04 -5.86
C GLN A 254 6.79 23.11 -5.00
N ALA A 255 7.70 22.69 -4.13
CA ALA A 255 8.58 23.57 -3.40
C ALA A 255 10.02 23.04 -3.42
N VAL A 256 10.99 23.92 -3.18
CA VAL A 256 12.39 23.53 -3.00
C VAL A 256 12.85 24.00 -1.63
N ILE A 257 13.40 23.08 -0.85
CA ILE A 257 14.04 23.35 0.45
C ILE A 257 15.53 23.04 0.37
N GLU A 258 16.29 23.48 1.37
CA GLU A 258 17.68 23.09 1.56
C GLU A 258 17.83 22.39 2.90
N VAL A 259 18.46 21.21 2.89
CA VAL A 259 18.78 20.45 4.10
C VAL A 259 20.24 20.04 4.00
N LYS A 260 21.07 20.48 4.96
CA LYS A 260 22.52 20.21 4.99
C LYS A 260 23.25 20.64 3.69
N GLY A 261 22.83 21.73 3.05
CA GLY A 261 23.40 22.23 1.80
C GLY A 261 22.89 21.52 0.53
N GLU A 262 22.05 20.50 0.67
CA GLU A 262 21.45 19.77 -0.45
C GLU A 262 20.07 20.33 -0.77
N LYS A 263 19.82 20.59 -2.06
CA LYS A 263 18.50 21.02 -2.54
C LYS A 263 17.58 19.83 -2.67
N ILE A 264 16.39 19.95 -2.08
CA ILE A 264 15.36 18.91 -2.11
C ILE A 264 14.08 19.50 -2.69
N HIS A 265 13.63 18.92 -3.79
CA HIS A 265 12.36 19.21 -4.43
C HIS A 265 11.26 18.42 -3.73
N LEU A 266 10.31 19.14 -3.16
CA LEU A 266 9.10 18.61 -2.55
C LEU A 266 7.97 18.67 -3.57
N LEU A 267 7.30 17.55 -3.79
CA LEU A 267 6.15 17.46 -4.69
C LEU A 267 4.98 16.81 -3.95
N ASN A 268 3.81 17.46 -4.03
CA ASN A 268 2.55 16.94 -3.52
C ASN A 268 1.59 16.71 -4.70
N CYS A 269 1.20 15.46 -4.95
CA CYS A 269 0.26 15.12 -6.01
C CYS A 269 -1.01 14.45 -5.48
N HIS A 270 -2.08 14.59 -6.25
CA HIS A 270 -3.28 13.77 -6.12
C HIS A 270 -3.70 13.37 -7.54
N LEU A 271 -3.38 12.14 -7.95
CA LEU A 271 -3.71 11.65 -9.29
C LEU A 271 -5.17 11.21 -9.37
N PHE A 272 -5.73 11.23 -10.58
CA PHE A 272 -7.15 10.94 -10.78
C PHE A 272 -7.56 9.55 -10.26
N PRO A 273 -8.68 9.42 -9.52
CA PRO A 273 -9.11 8.18 -8.92
C PRO A 273 -9.67 7.19 -9.94
N SER A 274 -9.37 5.92 -9.72
CA SER A 274 -9.98 4.81 -10.46
C SER A 274 -10.43 3.64 -9.57
N GLY A 275 -10.27 3.73 -8.24
CA GLY A 275 -10.44 2.59 -7.33
C GLY A 275 -11.89 2.20 -7.01
N HIS A 276 -12.84 3.14 -7.06
CA HIS A 276 -14.24 2.90 -6.66
C HIS A 276 -14.91 1.78 -7.45
N ALA A 277 -14.64 1.70 -8.76
CA ALA A 277 -15.23 0.69 -9.63
C ALA A 277 -14.79 -0.74 -9.26
N PHE A 278 -13.57 -0.91 -8.75
CA PHE A 278 -13.09 -2.22 -8.31
C PHE A 278 -13.80 -2.70 -7.04
N ILE A 279 -14.01 -1.79 -6.08
CA ILE A 279 -14.68 -2.11 -4.83
C ILE A 279 -16.13 -2.54 -5.08
N GLU A 280 -16.82 -1.85 -5.98
CA GLU A 280 -18.17 -2.24 -6.39
C GLU A 280 -18.19 -3.59 -7.13
N LEU A 281 -17.17 -3.90 -7.94
CA LEU A 281 -17.04 -5.20 -8.60
C LEU A 281 -16.91 -6.33 -7.57
N ILE A 282 -16.00 -6.22 -6.61
CA ILE A 282 -15.79 -7.26 -5.59
C ILE A 282 -16.98 -7.37 -4.62
N ALA A 283 -17.73 -6.28 -4.43
CA ALA A 283 -18.97 -6.27 -3.67
C ALA A 283 -20.18 -6.83 -4.45
N GLY A 284 -20.00 -7.20 -5.73
CA GLY A 284 -21.07 -7.71 -6.59
C GLY A 284 -22.09 -6.65 -7.02
N GLN A 285 -21.77 -5.37 -6.85
CA GLN A 285 -22.61 -4.24 -7.22
C GLN A 285 -22.41 -3.80 -8.68
N ARG A 286 -21.32 -4.27 -9.33
CA ARG A 286 -20.96 -3.94 -10.71
C ARG A 286 -20.61 -5.19 -11.50
N SER A 287 -20.97 -5.22 -12.79
CA SER A 287 -20.57 -6.31 -13.69
C SER A 287 -19.13 -6.14 -14.16
N LEU A 288 -18.47 -7.26 -14.50
CA LEU A 288 -17.11 -7.22 -15.06
C LEU A 288 -17.03 -6.38 -16.34
N ALA A 289 -18.06 -6.43 -17.18
CA ALA A 289 -18.10 -5.66 -18.42
C ALA A 289 -18.18 -4.14 -18.17
N SER A 290 -19.06 -3.69 -17.24
CA SER A 290 -19.14 -2.28 -16.85
C SER A 290 -17.86 -1.81 -16.17
N PHE A 291 -17.29 -2.63 -15.28
CA PHE A 291 -16.00 -2.35 -14.65
C PHE A 291 -14.90 -2.12 -15.70
N ILE A 292 -14.76 -3.01 -16.69
CA ILE A 292 -13.74 -2.85 -17.74
C ILE A 292 -13.98 -1.58 -18.56
N HIS A 293 -15.23 -1.28 -18.93
CA HIS A 293 -15.56 -0.11 -19.74
C HIS A 293 -15.27 1.21 -19.01
N ASP A 294 -15.80 1.36 -17.79
CA ASP A 294 -15.70 2.61 -17.02
C ASP A 294 -14.26 2.85 -16.56
N THR A 295 -13.58 1.79 -16.12
CA THR A 295 -12.24 1.93 -15.54
C THR A 295 -11.17 2.19 -16.59
N ARG A 296 -11.40 1.82 -17.87
CA ARG A 296 -10.45 2.10 -18.95
C ARG A 296 -10.20 3.60 -19.12
N MET A 297 -11.27 4.41 -19.16
CA MET A 297 -11.14 5.86 -19.33
C MET A 297 -10.50 6.53 -18.12
N THR A 298 -10.89 6.13 -16.91
CA THR A 298 -10.32 6.68 -15.67
C THR A 298 -8.85 6.30 -15.51
N TYR A 299 -8.49 5.07 -15.86
CA TYR A 299 -7.11 4.59 -15.83
C TYR A 299 -6.25 5.33 -16.85
N GLN A 300 -6.72 5.51 -18.10
CA GLN A 300 -6.00 6.27 -19.12
C GLN A 300 -5.71 7.72 -18.69
N ARG A 301 -6.69 8.37 -18.06
CA ARG A 301 -6.49 9.72 -17.51
C ARG A 301 -5.40 9.74 -16.45
N ARG A 302 -5.48 8.84 -15.46
CA ARG A 302 -4.50 8.75 -14.38
C ARG A 302 -3.10 8.41 -14.89
N ASP A 303 -3.00 7.46 -15.81
CA ASP A 303 -1.75 7.05 -16.43
C ASP A 303 -1.07 8.23 -17.13
N ARG A 304 -1.85 9.02 -17.88
CA ARG A 304 -1.35 10.23 -18.54
C ARG A 304 -0.94 11.34 -17.57
N GLU A 305 -1.62 11.47 -16.43
CA GLU A 305 -1.21 12.40 -15.35
C GLU A 305 0.11 11.94 -14.72
N ALA A 306 0.28 10.63 -14.51
CA ALA A 306 1.52 10.03 -14.01
C ALA A 306 2.68 10.19 -15.00
N GLU A 307 2.45 10.05 -16.30
CA GLU A 307 3.46 10.33 -17.34
C GLU A 307 3.92 11.79 -17.31
N ARG A 308 2.99 12.76 -17.22
CA ARG A 308 3.33 14.19 -17.09
C ARG A 308 4.14 14.46 -15.82
N LEU A 309 3.80 13.79 -14.72
CA LEU A 309 4.56 13.87 -13.47
C LEU A 309 5.96 13.25 -13.64
N ALA A 310 6.10 12.09 -14.28
CA ALA A 310 7.39 11.45 -14.56
C ALA A 310 8.30 12.31 -15.45
N GLU A 311 7.75 12.89 -16.54
CA GLU A 311 8.47 13.84 -17.40
C GLU A 311 8.98 15.04 -16.61
N ARG A 312 8.20 15.52 -15.63
CA ARG A 312 8.59 16.60 -14.73
C ARG A 312 9.76 16.19 -13.84
N LEU A 313 9.66 15.01 -13.22
CA LEU A 313 10.70 14.47 -12.33
C LEU A 313 12.04 14.35 -13.06
N HIS A 314 12.04 13.89 -14.32
CA HIS A 314 13.26 13.78 -15.12
C HIS A 314 13.95 15.12 -15.42
N ARG A 315 13.25 16.25 -15.30
CA ARG A 315 13.82 17.59 -15.50
C ARG A 315 14.34 18.22 -14.22
N ILE A 316 14.07 17.62 -13.06
CA ILE A 316 14.52 18.13 -11.77
C ILE A 316 16.00 17.81 -11.58
N GLN A 317 16.79 18.84 -11.28
CA GLN A 317 18.18 18.69 -10.85
C GLN A 317 18.24 18.79 -9.33
N GLY A 318 18.45 17.66 -8.65
CA GLY A 318 18.49 17.58 -7.20
C GLY A 318 17.70 16.40 -6.66
N ARG A 319 17.65 16.28 -5.34
CA ARG A 319 16.93 15.19 -4.68
C ARG A 319 15.44 15.50 -4.62
N VAL A 320 14.62 14.47 -4.65
CA VAL A 320 13.16 14.58 -4.69
C VAL A 320 12.55 13.85 -3.50
N ILE A 321 11.56 14.49 -2.88
CA ILE A 321 10.53 13.84 -2.06
C ILE A 321 9.20 14.11 -2.76
N LEU A 322 8.60 13.06 -3.29
CA LEU A 322 7.31 13.09 -3.96
C LEU A 322 6.32 12.31 -3.11
N ALA A 323 5.28 12.97 -2.62
CA ALA A 323 4.27 12.39 -1.75
C ALA A 323 2.86 12.65 -2.27
N GLY A 324 1.93 11.80 -1.86
CA GLY A 324 0.50 12.04 -2.00
C GLY A 324 -0.32 10.82 -2.35
N ASP A 325 -1.55 11.08 -2.78
CA ASP A 325 -2.50 10.08 -3.20
C ASP A 325 -2.35 9.81 -4.70
N PHE A 326 -1.72 8.69 -5.05
CA PHE A 326 -1.53 8.29 -6.43
C PHE A 326 -2.77 7.57 -6.98
N ASN A 327 -3.74 7.29 -6.12
CA ASN A 327 -4.91 6.48 -6.40
C ASN A 327 -4.59 5.08 -6.95
N ASP A 328 -3.33 4.63 -6.85
CA ASP A 328 -2.84 3.42 -7.52
C ASP A 328 -1.94 2.59 -6.61
N THR A 329 -1.97 1.29 -6.80
CA THR A 329 -1.33 0.31 -5.91
C THR A 329 0.16 0.15 -6.18
N PRO A 330 0.93 -0.48 -5.27
CA PRO A 330 2.27 -0.94 -5.59
C PRO A 330 2.25 -1.80 -6.86
N GLY A 331 3.31 -1.68 -7.67
CA GLY A 331 3.49 -2.43 -8.93
C GLY A 331 2.48 -2.13 -10.04
N SER A 332 1.74 -1.04 -9.93
CA SER A 332 1.01 -0.47 -11.07
C SER A 332 1.95 0.25 -12.05
N ARG A 333 1.39 0.68 -13.19
CA ARG A 333 2.11 1.49 -14.17
C ARG A 333 2.68 2.79 -13.60
N VAL A 334 1.95 3.44 -12.69
CA VAL A 334 2.42 4.64 -11.98
C VAL A 334 3.70 4.34 -11.21
N TYR A 335 3.78 3.16 -10.60
CA TYR A 335 4.97 2.70 -9.90
C TYR A 335 6.14 2.46 -10.85
N GLU A 336 5.89 1.80 -11.99
CA GLU A 336 6.89 1.55 -13.04
C GLU A 336 7.47 2.85 -13.59
N LEU A 337 6.64 3.88 -13.80
CA LEU A 337 7.07 5.18 -14.33
C LEU A 337 8.05 5.91 -13.41
N PHE A 338 8.00 5.65 -12.11
CA PHE A 338 8.90 6.25 -11.13
C PHE A 338 10.06 5.33 -10.75
N GLU A 339 9.96 4.03 -11.05
CA GLU A 339 11.01 3.07 -10.78
C GLU A 339 12.28 3.41 -11.58
N GLY A 340 13.44 3.27 -10.92
CA GLY A 340 14.74 3.69 -11.47
C GLY A 340 15.11 5.14 -11.20
N THR A 341 14.14 6.06 -11.12
CA THR A 341 14.37 7.47 -10.75
C THR A 341 14.14 7.72 -9.27
N LEU A 342 13.12 7.09 -8.68
CA LEU A 342 12.79 7.17 -7.26
C LEU A 342 12.62 5.76 -6.68
N LYS A 343 12.74 5.66 -5.36
CA LYS A 343 12.36 4.47 -4.58
C LYS A 343 11.15 4.77 -3.73
N ASN A 344 10.25 3.81 -3.58
CA ASN A 344 9.08 3.96 -2.73
C ASN A 344 9.45 3.72 -1.26
N GLY A 345 9.23 4.71 -0.40
CA GLY A 345 9.68 4.64 0.99
C GLY A 345 9.02 3.55 1.81
N PHE A 346 7.75 3.20 1.55
CA PHE A 346 7.10 2.11 2.29
C PHE A 346 7.70 0.75 1.89
N ARG A 347 8.06 0.57 0.62
CA ARG A 347 8.80 -0.62 0.16
C ARG A 347 10.18 -0.73 0.81
N GLU A 348 10.85 0.41 1.05
CA GLU A 348 12.20 0.48 1.63
C GLU A 348 12.26 0.36 3.16
N ALA A 349 11.20 0.74 3.88
CA ALA A 349 11.26 0.85 5.34
C ALA A 349 9.96 0.53 6.08
N GLY A 350 8.91 0.08 5.37
CA GLY A 350 7.62 -0.24 5.96
C GLY A 350 7.58 -1.60 6.66
N TRP A 351 6.66 -1.75 7.62
CA TRP A 351 6.32 -3.03 8.24
C TRP A 351 4.83 -3.32 8.10
N GLY A 352 4.51 -4.47 7.50
CA GLY A 352 3.16 -4.84 7.13
C GLY A 352 2.81 -4.52 5.67
N VAL A 353 1.54 -4.71 5.32
CA VAL A 353 1.02 -4.39 3.97
C VAL A 353 1.05 -2.88 3.70
N GLY A 354 0.85 -2.06 4.73
CA GLY A 354 0.81 -0.60 4.58
C GLY A 354 -0.42 -0.12 3.83
N ALA A 355 -1.55 -0.83 3.92
CA ALA A 355 -2.78 -0.41 3.28
C ALA A 355 -3.25 0.94 3.85
N THR A 356 -3.63 1.84 2.96
CA THR A 356 -4.07 3.20 3.31
C THR A 356 -5.52 3.46 2.98
N TYR A 357 -6.16 2.62 2.15
CA TYR A 357 -7.52 2.82 1.67
C TYR A 357 -8.30 1.50 1.54
N GLY A 358 -9.63 1.60 1.64
CA GLY A 358 -10.57 0.54 1.28
C GLY A 358 -11.68 0.30 2.30
N HIS A 359 -11.43 0.55 3.59
CA HIS A 359 -12.37 0.21 4.66
C HIS A 359 -13.73 0.88 4.48
N TYR A 360 -13.75 2.21 4.33
CA TYR A 360 -14.99 2.98 4.20
C TYR A 360 -15.80 2.57 2.98
N SER A 361 -15.13 2.40 1.84
CA SER A 361 -15.77 1.98 0.59
C SER A 361 -16.37 0.57 0.71
N LEU A 362 -15.65 -0.36 1.34
CA LEU A 362 -16.19 -1.69 1.64
C LEU A 362 -17.40 -1.64 2.59
N VAL A 363 -17.35 -0.83 3.66
CA VAL A 363 -18.49 -0.67 4.58
C VAL A 363 -19.74 -0.19 3.85
N ARG A 364 -19.59 0.71 2.86
CA ARG A 364 -20.71 1.23 2.06
C ARG A 364 -21.22 0.24 1.02
N SER A 365 -20.35 -0.61 0.48
CA SER A 365 -20.70 -1.55 -0.59
C SER A 365 -21.13 -2.93 -0.09
N LEU A 366 -20.73 -3.34 1.12
CA LEU A 366 -21.02 -4.67 1.65
C LEU A 366 -22.29 -4.69 2.54
N SER A 367 -22.88 -5.89 2.70
CA SER A 367 -23.96 -6.09 3.67
C SER A 367 -23.48 -5.86 5.11
N PRO A 368 -24.34 -5.49 6.08
CA PRO A 368 -23.94 -5.26 7.47
C PRO A 368 -23.23 -6.45 8.16
N SER A 369 -23.44 -7.67 7.66
CA SER A 369 -22.74 -8.85 8.15
C SER A 369 -21.29 -8.94 7.64
N LEU A 370 -21.08 -8.59 6.38
CA LEU A 370 -19.78 -8.61 5.72
C LEU A 370 -18.95 -7.35 6.01
N ALA A 371 -19.61 -6.21 6.21
CA ALA A 371 -18.97 -4.94 6.55
C ALA A 371 -18.15 -4.99 7.85
N ARG A 372 -18.41 -5.97 8.75
CA ARG A 372 -17.61 -6.19 9.96
C ARG A 372 -16.20 -6.69 9.68
N PHE A 373 -15.97 -7.21 8.48
CA PHE A 373 -14.66 -7.65 7.98
C PHE A 373 -14.05 -6.66 6.99
N ALA A 374 -14.66 -5.47 6.84
CA ALA A 374 -14.12 -4.41 6.00
C ALA A 374 -12.79 -3.93 6.58
N ILE A 375 -11.78 -3.81 5.73
CA ILE A 375 -10.43 -3.37 6.09
C ILE A 375 -9.90 -2.43 5.02
N ASP A 376 -8.88 -1.66 5.36
CA ASP A 376 -8.04 -1.06 4.33
C ASP A 376 -7.20 -2.18 3.70
N PHE A 377 -7.18 -2.26 2.38
CA PHE A 377 -6.51 -3.35 1.66
C PHE A 377 -5.71 -2.88 0.43
N LEU A 378 -5.81 -1.59 0.08
CA LEU A 378 -5.03 -0.98 -0.99
C LEU A 378 -4.07 0.03 -0.39
N ARG A 379 -2.80 0.02 -0.83
CA ARG A 379 -1.86 1.12 -0.56
C ARG A 379 -1.84 2.05 -1.76
N ILE A 380 -2.58 3.16 -1.70
CA ILE A 380 -2.69 4.12 -2.81
C ILE A 380 -2.05 5.48 -2.53
N ASP A 381 -1.80 5.77 -1.26
CA ASP A 381 -0.99 6.89 -0.83
C ASP A 381 0.47 6.42 -0.78
N HIS A 382 1.40 7.22 -1.30
CA HIS A 382 2.82 6.85 -1.35
C HIS A 382 3.73 8.03 -1.07
N VAL A 383 4.91 7.75 -0.51
CA VAL A 383 6.05 8.66 -0.50
C VAL A 383 7.19 8.02 -1.28
N PHE A 384 7.51 8.59 -2.42
CA PHE A 384 8.67 8.27 -3.24
C PHE A 384 9.81 9.25 -2.94
N VAL A 385 11.04 8.74 -2.89
CA VAL A 385 12.22 9.55 -2.61
C VAL A 385 13.34 9.23 -3.60
N SER A 386 14.24 10.17 -3.86
CA SER A 386 15.43 9.89 -4.65
C SER A 386 16.31 8.82 -4.00
N PRO A 387 17.09 8.04 -4.78
CA PRO A 387 17.91 6.94 -4.27
C PRO A 387 18.87 7.33 -3.14
N GLU A 388 19.35 8.58 -3.12
CA GLU A 388 20.28 9.14 -2.14
C GLU A 388 19.62 9.46 -0.79
N ILE A 389 18.28 9.53 -0.72
CA ILE A 389 17.56 9.76 0.54
C ILE A 389 17.32 8.41 1.22
N HIS A 390 17.92 8.18 2.39
CA HIS A 390 17.73 6.95 3.13
C HIS A 390 16.40 6.96 3.89
N VAL A 391 15.57 5.92 3.69
CA VAL A 391 14.30 5.78 4.40
C VAL A 391 14.55 4.97 5.67
N ILE A 392 14.46 5.61 6.82
CA ILE A 392 14.76 5.00 8.13
C ILE A 392 13.54 4.23 8.65
N SER A 393 12.36 4.83 8.55
CA SER A 393 11.08 4.21 8.90
C SER A 393 9.97 4.72 8.00
N ALA A 394 8.97 3.87 7.76
CA ALA A 394 7.72 4.20 7.09
C ALA A 394 6.56 3.52 7.82
N GLU A 395 5.56 4.28 8.23
CA GLU A 395 4.46 3.80 9.06
C GLU A 395 3.12 4.31 8.55
N VAL A 396 2.11 3.43 8.49
CA VAL A 396 0.72 3.84 8.32
C VAL A 396 0.10 4.02 9.72
N LEU A 397 -0.44 5.20 9.98
CA LEU A 397 -0.93 5.58 11.28
C LEU A 397 -2.39 5.14 11.49
N PRO A 398 -2.79 4.74 12.72
CA PRO A 398 -4.11 4.18 12.99
C PRO A 398 -5.23 5.23 13.06
N LEU A 399 -5.02 6.46 12.61
CA LEU A 399 -6.06 7.49 12.61
C LEU A 399 -7.11 7.17 11.54
N SER A 400 -8.36 7.01 11.95
CA SER A 400 -9.50 6.66 11.08
C SER A 400 -10.50 7.80 11.00
N VAL A 401 -10.01 9.03 10.74
CA VAL A 401 -10.90 10.17 10.54
C VAL A 401 -11.20 10.33 9.06
N SER A 402 -10.18 10.33 8.21
CA SER A 402 -10.33 10.20 6.74
C SER A 402 -10.62 8.75 6.34
N ASP A 403 -11.14 8.58 5.12
CA ASP A 403 -11.19 7.28 4.44
C ASP A 403 -9.83 6.81 3.94
N HIS A 404 -8.82 7.68 4.02
CA HIS A 404 -7.42 7.35 3.90
C HIS A 404 -6.73 7.26 5.27
N ARG A 405 -5.61 6.56 5.32
CA ARG A 405 -4.71 6.52 6.48
C ARG A 405 -3.49 7.39 6.24
N ALA A 406 -3.14 8.20 7.23
CA ALA A 406 -1.94 9.01 7.21
C ALA A 406 -0.68 8.14 7.21
N GLN A 407 0.34 8.56 6.48
CA GLN A 407 1.64 7.89 6.44
C GLN A 407 2.71 8.79 7.07
N PHE A 408 3.56 8.21 7.90
CA PHE A 408 4.64 8.92 8.58
C PHE A 408 5.99 8.27 8.29
N TYR A 409 6.93 9.10 7.85
CA TYR A 409 8.26 8.68 7.43
C TYR A 409 9.32 9.42 8.22
N ARG A 410 10.43 8.73 8.47
CA ARG A 410 11.70 9.35 8.86
C ARG A 410 12.71 9.13 7.76
N LEU A 411 13.23 10.22 7.21
CA LEU A 411 14.18 10.23 6.11
C LEU A 411 15.52 10.75 6.59
N ARG A 412 16.62 10.16 6.14
CA ARG A 412 17.96 10.70 6.31
C ARG A 412 18.45 11.22 4.97
N ILE A 413 18.84 12.48 4.97
CA ILE A 413 19.46 13.18 3.85
C ILE A 413 20.94 13.29 4.21
N GLU A 414 21.79 12.64 3.41
CA GLU A 414 23.25 12.60 3.60
C GLU A 414 23.98 13.70 2.86
#